data_AF-A0A1D6F2H2-F1
#
_entry.id   AF-A0A1D6F2H2-F1
#
_cell.length_a   1.000
_cell.length_b   1.000
_cell.length_c   1.000
_cell.angle_alpha   90.00
_cell.angle_beta   90.00
_cell.angle_gamma   90.00
#
_symmetry.space_group_name_H-M   'P 1'
#
loop_
_entity.id
_entity.type
_entity.pdbx_description
1 polymer ?
#
loop_
_entity_poly.entity_id
_entity_poly.type
_entity_poly.pdbx_seq_one_letter_code
_entity_poly.pdbx_strand_id
1 'polypeptide(L)'
;MASPSSCNATGVPFTLLGALITAGPAAWPACVGGGRAFLRDYARRGTNALLWAGLLAVTWLLLLRVAALLRLWALGSRIPGPRALIADPGLASVLRNGGDISGFLSKLHGRYGPVVRLWVGPSQLLVSVVDPTLVKEVLSKAKDKLPLTGRTYNLACGRLALFVSSFQKVKRTRDSLKIFLNERLTVGTGQSSFKIIDAVLNRIDSIMSKDFMDTRSFSQHMAFNIISATLLGDAFFDWSDAAAYEELLMLVAKDGCFWASYTIPPFWRPSYRRYQTLCAKLKILTESVIRKSRYQNSSLHHFDQRSCQKSEGTDPHRSVLDNMMRSHCLHGAAKGPLNLEEETCGNIMGLMLHGISTSANLIGNILTRLVLFPELQDQDASSTCYCM
;
A
#
# COMPACT_ATOMS: atom_id res chain seq x y z
N MET A 1 -21.73 -53.50 -75.37
CA MET A 1 -21.30 -53.83 -74.00
C MET A 1 -20.08 -52.99 -73.66
N ALA A 2 -20.24 -51.97 -72.84
CA ALA A 2 -19.18 -51.30 -72.08
C ALA A 2 -19.87 -50.60 -70.90
N SER A 3 -19.54 -51.03 -69.69
CA SER A 3 -20.22 -50.66 -68.44
C SER A 3 -19.96 -49.20 -68.05
N PRO A 4 -20.92 -48.47 -67.46
CA PRO A 4 -20.63 -47.20 -66.81
C PRO A 4 -19.92 -47.48 -65.47
N SER A 5 -18.70 -46.98 -65.31
CA SER A 5 -18.00 -46.99 -64.03
C SER A 5 -18.71 -46.04 -63.06
N SER A 6 -19.31 -46.61 -62.02
CA SER A 6 -19.80 -45.82 -60.89
C SER A 6 -18.60 -45.26 -60.13
N CYS A 7 -18.38 -43.94 -60.24
CA CYS A 7 -17.61 -43.23 -59.24
C CYS A 7 -18.44 -43.21 -57.95
N ASN A 8 -18.30 -44.26 -57.14
CA ASN A 8 -18.77 -44.29 -55.78
C ASN A 8 -18.17 -43.09 -55.04
N ALA A 9 -19.03 -42.14 -54.65
CA ALA A 9 -18.72 -41.08 -53.72
C ALA A 9 -18.53 -41.68 -52.31
N THR A 10 -17.47 -42.47 -52.13
CA THR A 10 -17.08 -42.96 -50.81
C THR A 10 -16.41 -41.83 -50.04
N GLY A 11 -17.20 -41.24 -49.15
CA GLY A 11 -16.78 -40.68 -47.87
C GLY A 11 -15.67 -39.63 -47.92
N VAL A 12 -16.02 -38.38 -48.20
CA VAL A 12 -15.18 -37.26 -47.76
C VAL A 12 -15.19 -37.28 -46.23
N PRO A 13 -14.03 -37.46 -45.55
CA PRO A 13 -14.02 -37.54 -44.11
C PRO A 13 -14.34 -36.17 -43.50
N PHE A 14 -15.48 -36.07 -42.81
CA PHE A 14 -15.91 -34.84 -42.13
C PHE A 14 -15.12 -34.52 -40.84
N THR A 15 -14.12 -35.34 -40.50
CA THR A 15 -13.30 -35.19 -39.27
C THR A 15 -11.80 -35.40 -39.57
N LEU A 16 -10.93 -34.70 -38.83
CA LEU A 16 -9.46 -34.83 -38.94
C LEU A 16 -8.99 -36.28 -38.74
N LEU A 17 -9.65 -37.00 -37.84
CA LEU A 17 -9.40 -38.42 -37.57
C LEU A 17 -9.77 -39.28 -38.79
N GLY A 18 -10.90 -39.00 -39.45
CA GLY A 18 -11.28 -39.67 -40.69
C GLY A 18 -10.25 -39.43 -41.80
N ALA A 19 -9.75 -38.20 -41.95
CA ALA A 19 -8.75 -37.85 -42.97
C ALA A 19 -7.39 -38.53 -42.72
N LEU A 20 -6.95 -38.60 -41.45
CA LEU A 20 -5.72 -39.28 -41.04
C LEU A 20 -5.81 -40.80 -41.17
N ILE A 21 -6.99 -41.39 -40.91
CA ILE A 21 -7.22 -42.84 -41.05
C ILE A 21 -7.33 -43.26 -42.52
N THR A 22 -7.91 -42.42 -43.39
CA THR A 22 -7.98 -42.69 -44.84
C THR A 22 -6.67 -42.43 -45.59
N ALA A 23 -5.67 -41.81 -44.95
CA ALA A 23 -4.35 -41.55 -45.52
C ALA A 23 -3.47 -42.83 -45.53
N GLY A 24 -3.95 -43.89 -46.15
CA GLY A 24 -3.12 -45.02 -46.59
C GLY A 24 -2.39 -44.69 -47.91
N PRO A 25 -1.33 -45.44 -48.29
CA PRO A 25 -0.37 -45.04 -49.33
C PRO A 25 -0.91 -44.88 -50.75
N ALA A 26 -2.19 -45.15 -51.02
CA ALA A 26 -2.73 -45.28 -52.37
C ALA A 26 -3.98 -44.44 -52.69
N ALA A 27 -4.44 -43.54 -51.80
CA ALA A 27 -5.73 -42.87 -51.98
C ALA A 27 -5.67 -41.32 -51.95
N TRP A 28 -4.70 -40.73 -52.66
CA TRP A 28 -4.73 -39.30 -52.95
C TRP A 28 -4.90 -39.11 -54.46
N PRO A 29 -6.12 -38.86 -54.96
CA PRO A 29 -6.31 -38.47 -56.35
C PRO A 29 -5.58 -37.13 -56.56
N ALA A 30 -4.63 -37.13 -57.49
CA ALA A 30 -3.78 -35.98 -57.84
C ALA A 30 -4.56 -34.79 -58.48
N CYS A 31 -5.90 -34.80 -58.46
CA CYS A 31 -6.73 -33.88 -59.24
C CYS A 31 -7.37 -32.74 -58.44
N VAL A 32 -7.16 -32.64 -57.13
CA VAL A 32 -7.58 -31.47 -56.35
C VAL A 32 -6.51 -31.20 -55.32
N GLY A 33 -6.11 -29.95 -55.10
CA GLY A 33 -5.23 -29.52 -54.00
C GLY A 33 -5.83 -29.72 -52.59
N GLY A 34 -6.46 -30.88 -52.36
CA GLY A 34 -7.49 -31.16 -51.37
C GLY A 34 -6.96 -31.36 -49.96
N GLY A 35 -5.77 -31.91 -49.75
CA GLY A 35 -5.22 -32.09 -48.40
C GLY A 35 -4.86 -30.76 -47.72
N ARG A 36 -4.17 -29.86 -48.42
CA ARG A 36 -3.85 -28.52 -47.89
C ARG A 36 -5.10 -27.64 -47.77
N ALA A 37 -6.04 -27.73 -48.72
CA ALA A 37 -7.31 -27.01 -48.65
C ALA A 37 -8.20 -27.49 -47.49
N PHE A 38 -8.28 -28.81 -47.27
CA PHE A 38 -9.03 -29.41 -46.16
C PHE A 38 -8.42 -29.08 -44.80
N LEU A 39 -7.10 -29.20 -44.63
CA LEU A 39 -6.42 -28.82 -43.38
C LEU A 39 -6.58 -27.32 -43.09
N ARG A 40 -6.53 -26.47 -44.12
CA ARG A 40 -6.78 -25.03 -43.99
C ARG A 40 -8.23 -24.74 -43.59
N ASP A 41 -9.21 -25.43 -44.18
CA ASP A 41 -10.63 -25.25 -43.83
C ASP A 41 -10.94 -25.77 -42.42
N TYR A 42 -10.37 -26.92 -42.04
CA TYR A 42 -10.47 -27.47 -40.69
C TYR A 42 -9.83 -26.54 -39.65
N ALA A 43 -8.62 -26.03 -39.92
CA ALA A 43 -7.97 -25.05 -39.06
C ALA A 43 -8.79 -23.74 -38.95
N ARG A 44 -9.41 -23.28 -40.05
CA ARG A 44 -10.30 -22.11 -40.06
C ARG A 44 -11.57 -22.35 -39.23
N ARG A 45 -12.18 -23.53 -39.29
CA ARG A 45 -13.35 -23.88 -38.48
C ARG A 45 -12.99 -24.03 -37.01
N GLY A 46 -11.86 -24.68 -36.70
CA GLY A 46 -11.35 -24.83 -35.34
C GLY A 46 -11.01 -23.47 -34.69
N THR A 47 -10.32 -22.60 -35.42
CA THR A 47 -10.05 -21.23 -34.95
C THR A 47 -11.33 -20.43 -34.75
N ASN A 48 -12.29 -20.50 -35.67
CA ASN A 48 -13.58 -19.84 -35.52
C ASN A 48 -14.34 -20.37 -34.29
N ALA A 49 -14.37 -21.68 -34.06
CA ALA A 49 -15.02 -22.28 -32.89
C ALA A 49 -14.36 -21.83 -31.58
N LEU A 50 -13.03 -21.76 -31.53
CA LEU A 50 -12.30 -21.25 -30.37
C LEU A 50 -12.57 -19.76 -30.12
N LEU A 51 -12.68 -18.95 -31.18
CA LEU A 51 -13.03 -17.53 -31.07
C LEU A 51 -14.46 -17.35 -30.53
N TRP A 52 -15.42 -18.14 -31.01
CA TRP A 52 -16.79 -18.14 -30.48
C TRP A 52 -16.85 -18.59 -29.02
N ALA A 53 -16.14 -19.66 -28.66
CA ALA A 53 -16.04 -20.11 -27.28
C ALA A 53 -15.41 -19.03 -26.38
N GLY A 54 -14.35 -18.36 -26.86
CA GLY A 54 -13.73 -17.23 -26.18
C GLY A 54 -14.68 -16.05 -26.00
N LEU A 55 -15.43 -15.69 -27.04
CA LEU A 55 -16.43 -14.62 -26.98
C LEU A 55 -17.56 -14.95 -25.99
N LEU A 56 -18.07 -16.17 -26.00
CA LEU A 56 -19.08 -16.63 -25.05
C LEU A 56 -18.55 -16.63 -23.61
N ALA A 57 -17.30 -17.06 -23.40
CA ALA A 57 -16.68 -17.03 -22.08
C ALA A 57 -16.50 -15.59 -21.55
N VAL A 58 -16.02 -14.67 -22.40
CA VAL A 58 -15.85 -13.26 -22.03
C VAL A 58 -17.19 -12.59 -21.77
N THR A 59 -18.19 -12.81 -22.63
CA THR A 59 -19.54 -12.25 -22.44
C THR A 59 -20.20 -12.78 -21.17
N TRP A 60 -20.09 -14.08 -20.89
CA TRP A 60 -20.54 -14.67 -19.63
C TRP A 60 -19.87 -14.02 -18.41
N LEU A 61 -18.54 -13.85 -18.44
CA LEU A 61 -17.79 -13.18 -17.37
C LEU A 61 -18.25 -11.73 -17.17
N LEU A 62 -18.50 -11.00 -18.26
CA LEU A 62 -19.01 -9.62 -18.21
C LEU A 62 -20.42 -9.58 -17.62
N LEU A 63 -21.32 -10.50 -18.00
CA LEU A 63 -22.67 -10.61 -17.43
C LEU A 63 -22.62 -10.86 -15.91
N LEU A 64 -21.74 -11.73 -15.43
CA LEU A 64 -21.54 -11.95 -13.99
C LEU A 64 -21.08 -10.67 -13.28
N ARG A 65 -20.19 -9.89 -13.90
CA ARG A 65 -19.73 -8.59 -13.35
C ARG A 65 -20.85 -7.56 -13.31
N VAL A 66 -21.67 -7.49 -14.36
CA VAL A 66 -22.84 -6.60 -14.41
C VAL A 66 -23.87 -7.01 -13.36
N ALA A 67 -24.18 -8.30 -13.22
CA ALA A 67 -25.09 -8.78 -12.18
C ALA A 67 -24.59 -8.44 -10.77
N ALA A 68 -23.28 -8.60 -10.52
CA ALA A 68 -22.68 -8.20 -9.25
C ALA A 68 -22.78 -6.68 -8.99
N LEU A 69 -22.59 -5.85 -10.04
CA LEU A 69 -22.75 -4.40 -9.96
C LEU A 69 -24.20 -4.01 -9.64
N LEU A 70 -25.17 -4.60 -10.34
CA LEU A 70 -26.60 -4.37 -10.08
C LEU A 70 -26.99 -4.77 -8.66
N ARG A 71 -26.46 -5.90 -8.16
CA ARG A 71 -26.66 -6.31 -6.77
C ARG A 71 -26.06 -5.30 -5.78
N LEU A 72 -24.87 -4.79 -6.05
CA LEU A 72 -24.24 -3.74 -5.23
C LEU A 72 -25.09 -2.47 -5.23
N TRP A 73 -25.63 -2.08 -6.38
CA TRP A 73 -26.51 -0.91 -6.51
C TRP A 73 -27.81 -1.09 -5.75
N ALA A 74 -28.44 -2.26 -5.85
CA ALA A 74 -29.68 -2.60 -5.13
C ALA A 74 -29.48 -2.69 -3.61
N LEU A 75 -28.31 -3.13 -3.14
CA LEU A 75 -27.95 -3.09 -1.72
C LEU A 75 -27.67 -1.66 -1.26
N GLY A 76 -26.89 -0.91 -2.05
CA GLY A 76 -26.56 0.47 -1.76
C GLY A 76 -27.80 1.37 -1.71
N SER A 77 -28.79 1.18 -2.60
CA SER A 77 -30.01 1.99 -2.64
C SER A 77 -30.85 1.92 -1.38
N ARG A 78 -30.64 0.91 -0.51
CA ARG A 78 -31.29 0.81 0.81
C ARG A 78 -30.71 1.80 1.84
N ILE A 79 -29.53 2.34 1.57
CA ILE A 79 -28.84 3.29 2.44
C ILE A 79 -29.19 4.72 1.98
N PRO A 80 -29.63 5.61 2.91
CA PRO A 80 -29.96 6.98 2.57
C PRO A 80 -28.72 7.73 2.05
N GLY A 81 -28.93 8.65 1.13
CA GLY A 81 -27.87 9.44 0.52
C GLY A 81 -28.27 9.97 -0.85
N PRO A 82 -27.38 10.76 -1.49
CA PRO A 82 -27.62 11.29 -2.83
C PRO A 82 -28.01 10.20 -3.83
N ARG A 83 -28.90 10.55 -4.77
CA ARG A 83 -29.24 9.65 -5.88
C ARG A 83 -27.97 9.36 -6.67
N ALA A 84 -27.76 8.08 -6.97
CA ALA A 84 -26.69 7.66 -7.86
C ALA A 84 -27.10 7.99 -9.29
N LEU A 85 -26.91 9.24 -9.69
CA LEU A 85 -26.88 9.55 -11.11
C LEU A 85 -25.49 9.17 -11.63
N ILE A 86 -25.39 8.94 -12.93
CA ILE A 86 -24.12 8.68 -13.64
C ILE A 86 -23.09 9.81 -13.37
N ALA A 87 -23.56 10.96 -12.88
CA ALA A 87 -22.76 12.07 -12.37
C ALA A 87 -22.47 11.95 -10.86
N ASP A 88 -21.19 12.10 -10.52
CA ASP A 88 -20.66 12.23 -9.16
C ASP A 88 -21.42 13.29 -8.35
N PRO A 89 -21.84 13.01 -7.08
CA PRO A 89 -22.56 13.96 -6.22
C PRO A 89 -21.69 15.16 -5.75
N GLY A 90 -20.63 15.48 -6.48
CA GLY A 90 -19.65 16.52 -6.17
C GLY A 90 -18.45 16.03 -5.37
N LEU A 91 -18.40 14.77 -4.95
CA LEU A 91 -17.29 14.25 -4.13
C LEU A 91 -15.97 14.22 -4.92
N ALA A 92 -15.98 13.80 -6.18
CA ALA A 92 -14.80 13.86 -7.04
C ALA A 92 -14.35 15.31 -7.30
N SER A 93 -15.29 16.27 -7.34
CA SER A 93 -14.94 17.70 -7.44
C SER A 93 -14.25 18.22 -6.17
N VAL A 94 -14.73 17.84 -4.99
CA VAL A 94 -14.11 18.16 -3.70
C VAL A 94 -12.73 17.51 -3.62
N LEU A 95 -12.61 16.24 -3.97
CA LEU A 95 -11.34 15.52 -3.97
C LEU A 95 -10.31 16.10 -4.95
N ARG A 96 -10.74 16.50 -6.16
CA ARG A 96 -9.85 17.07 -7.18
C ARG A 96 -9.37 18.48 -6.81
N ASN A 97 -10.25 19.29 -6.23
CA ASN A 97 -9.94 20.68 -5.89
C ASN A 97 -9.29 20.81 -4.50
N GLY A 98 -9.04 19.70 -3.79
CA GLY A 98 -8.54 19.74 -2.41
C GLY A 98 -9.51 20.42 -1.44
N GLY A 99 -10.81 20.37 -1.73
CA GLY A 99 -11.85 21.00 -0.93
C GLY A 99 -12.08 20.30 0.41
N ASP A 100 -12.82 20.96 1.30
CA ASP A 100 -13.14 20.45 2.63
C ASP A 100 -14.08 19.23 2.58
N ILE A 101 -13.48 18.03 2.66
CA ILE A 101 -14.19 16.75 2.72
C ILE A 101 -15.02 16.66 4.01
N SER A 102 -14.50 17.18 5.13
CA SER A 102 -15.18 17.10 6.42
C SER A 102 -16.48 17.92 6.40
N GLY A 103 -16.41 19.17 5.92
CA GLY A 103 -17.58 20.01 5.72
C GLY A 103 -18.57 19.45 4.70
N PHE A 104 -18.08 18.84 3.62
CA PHE A 104 -18.95 18.14 2.66
C PHE A 104 -19.71 16.97 3.29
N LEU A 105 -19.01 16.11 4.04
CA LEU A 105 -19.63 14.99 4.76
C LEU A 105 -20.58 15.48 5.84
N SER A 106 -20.23 16.53 6.59
CA SER A 106 -21.10 17.13 7.61
C SER A 106 -22.43 17.61 7.02
N LYS A 107 -22.39 18.33 5.88
CA LYS A 107 -23.60 18.75 5.16
C LYS A 107 -24.48 17.56 4.72
N LEU A 108 -23.85 16.47 4.30
CA LEU A 108 -24.56 15.26 3.90
C LEU A 108 -25.22 14.57 5.10
N HIS A 109 -24.50 14.45 6.21
CA HIS A 109 -25.03 13.86 7.45
C HIS A 109 -26.17 14.71 8.02
N GLY A 110 -26.09 16.03 7.93
CA GLY A 110 -27.20 16.93 8.29
C GLY A 110 -28.46 16.72 7.43
N ARG A 111 -28.31 16.27 6.17
CA ARG A 111 -29.44 16.08 5.24
C ARG A 111 -30.01 14.66 5.23
N TYR A 112 -29.16 13.65 5.32
CA TYR A 112 -29.54 12.24 5.12
C TYR A 112 -29.46 11.39 6.39
N GLY A 113 -28.95 11.95 7.49
CA GLY A 113 -28.86 11.29 8.79
C GLY A 113 -27.49 10.70 9.12
N PRO A 114 -27.40 9.84 10.14
CA PRO A 114 -26.13 9.38 10.72
C PRO A 114 -25.33 8.42 9.84
N VAL A 115 -25.98 7.77 8.87
CA VAL A 115 -25.36 6.86 7.90
C VAL A 115 -25.69 7.37 6.51
N VAL A 116 -24.67 7.63 5.68
CA VAL A 116 -24.88 8.19 4.35
C VAL A 116 -24.10 7.42 3.31
N ARG A 117 -24.78 7.08 2.21
CA ARG A 117 -24.20 6.50 1.01
C ARG A 117 -23.64 7.55 0.07
N LEU A 118 -22.47 7.26 -0.49
CA LEU A 118 -21.79 8.01 -1.53
C LEU A 118 -21.27 7.06 -2.61
N TRP A 119 -21.25 7.50 -3.86
CA TRP A 119 -20.67 6.74 -4.96
C TRP A 119 -19.43 7.43 -5.50
N VAL A 120 -18.33 6.68 -5.59
CA VAL A 120 -17.11 7.11 -6.26
C VAL A 120 -17.06 6.43 -7.62
N GLY A 121 -17.71 7.06 -8.60
CA GLY A 121 -17.98 6.43 -9.89
C GLY A 121 -19.00 5.28 -9.81
N PRO A 122 -19.16 4.48 -10.87
CA PRO A 122 -20.27 3.53 -11.00
C PRO A 122 -20.10 2.26 -10.17
N SER A 123 -18.90 1.96 -9.67
CA SER A 123 -18.57 0.65 -9.08
C SER A 123 -18.11 0.70 -7.63
N GLN A 124 -17.92 1.88 -7.05
CA GLN A 124 -17.43 2.03 -5.67
C GLN A 124 -18.48 2.72 -4.80
N LEU A 125 -19.02 1.94 -3.87
CA LEU A 125 -19.91 2.41 -2.82
C LEU A 125 -19.07 2.80 -1.60
N LEU A 126 -19.18 4.05 -1.16
CA LEU A 126 -18.67 4.55 0.10
C LEU A 126 -19.84 4.76 1.05
N VAL A 127 -19.72 4.28 2.29
CA VAL A 127 -20.70 4.52 3.36
C VAL A 127 -20.00 5.32 4.45
N SER A 128 -20.45 6.54 4.66
CA SER A 128 -20.00 7.42 5.74
C SER A 128 -20.89 7.19 6.96
N VAL A 129 -20.29 7.07 8.14
CA VAL A 129 -20.98 6.86 9.41
C VAL A 129 -20.43 7.85 10.42
N VAL A 130 -21.30 8.65 11.03
CA VAL A 130 -20.91 9.68 12.02
C VAL A 130 -21.28 9.29 13.45
N ASP A 131 -22.34 8.48 13.63
CA ASP A 131 -22.76 8.08 14.97
C ASP A 131 -21.70 7.21 15.67
N PRO A 132 -21.21 7.58 16.88
CA PRO A 132 -20.14 6.85 17.56
C PRO A 132 -20.47 5.39 17.88
N THR A 133 -21.74 5.08 18.16
CA THR A 133 -22.16 3.71 18.49
C THR A 133 -22.10 2.83 17.25
N LEU A 134 -22.55 3.34 16.10
CA LEU A 134 -22.45 2.68 14.81
C LEU A 134 -20.99 2.57 14.33
N VAL A 135 -20.17 3.59 14.55
CA VAL A 135 -18.73 3.54 14.23
C VAL A 135 -18.06 2.40 15.01
N LYS A 136 -18.32 2.27 16.30
CA LYS A 136 -17.80 1.17 17.12
C LYS A 136 -18.27 -0.19 16.61
N GLU A 137 -19.53 -0.32 16.23
CA GLU A 137 -20.08 -1.56 15.67
C GLU A 137 -19.39 -1.92 14.34
N VAL A 138 -19.26 -0.96 13.42
CA VAL A 138 -18.60 -1.16 12.13
C VAL A 138 -17.13 -1.56 12.32
N LEU A 139 -16.40 -0.86 13.20
CA LEU A 139 -14.98 -1.15 13.45
C LEU A 139 -14.76 -2.50 14.16
N SER A 140 -15.68 -2.92 15.04
CA SER A 140 -15.59 -4.21 15.75
C SER A 140 -15.98 -5.40 14.88
N LYS A 141 -16.93 -5.22 13.95
CA LYS A 141 -17.36 -6.27 13.00
C LYS A 141 -16.54 -6.29 11.71
N ALA A 142 -15.67 -5.30 11.50
CA ALA A 142 -14.83 -5.24 10.31
C ALA A 142 -13.92 -6.47 10.22
N LYS A 143 -14.09 -7.26 9.16
CA LYS A 143 -13.26 -8.45 8.91
C LYS A 143 -11.80 -8.07 8.65
N ASP A 144 -11.58 -7.11 7.76
CA ASP A 144 -10.26 -6.61 7.36
C ASP A 144 -10.38 -5.13 6.93
N LYS A 145 -9.26 -4.41 6.87
CA LYS A 145 -9.20 -3.04 6.32
C LYS A 145 -9.45 -3.04 4.82
N LEU A 146 -9.74 -1.86 4.28
CA LEU A 146 -9.81 -1.68 2.82
C LEU A 146 -8.49 -2.08 2.14
N PRO A 147 -8.54 -2.75 0.97
CA PRO A 147 -7.35 -3.19 0.25
C PRO A 147 -6.50 -2.04 -0.29
N LEU A 148 -7.08 -0.85 -0.45
CA LEU A 148 -6.39 0.31 -1.01
C LEU A 148 -5.23 0.77 -0.13
N THR A 149 -5.42 0.79 1.19
CA THR A 149 -4.37 1.16 2.15
C THR A 149 -3.17 0.22 2.01
N GLY A 150 -3.42 -1.09 2.03
CA GLY A 150 -2.35 -2.08 1.85
C GLY A 150 -1.67 -1.99 0.49
N ARG A 151 -2.42 -1.72 -0.58
CA ARG A 151 -1.85 -1.50 -1.93
C ARG A 151 -0.97 -0.26 -1.99
N THR A 152 -1.36 0.81 -1.33
CA THR A 152 -0.60 2.08 -1.30
C THR A 152 0.78 1.88 -0.68
N TYR A 153 0.83 1.32 0.52
CA TYR A 153 2.10 1.06 1.18
C TYR A 153 2.91 -0.01 0.46
N ASN A 154 2.29 -1.07 -0.06
CA ASN A 154 3.02 -2.11 -0.80
C ASN A 154 3.65 -1.55 -2.08
N LEU A 155 2.94 -0.67 -2.79
CA LEU A 155 3.49 -0.01 -3.97
C LEU A 155 4.67 0.90 -3.62
N ALA A 156 4.60 1.65 -2.52
CA ALA A 156 5.63 2.61 -2.12
C ALA A 156 6.85 1.94 -1.46
N CYS A 157 6.61 0.95 -0.59
CA CYS A 157 7.62 0.36 0.29
C CYS A 157 8.03 -1.06 -0.11
N GLY A 158 7.37 -1.62 -1.14
CA GLY A 158 7.52 -3.04 -1.47
C GLY A 158 6.84 -3.94 -0.44
N ARG A 159 7.40 -5.13 -0.26
CA ARG A 159 6.84 -6.11 0.65
C ARG A 159 6.94 -5.63 2.11
N LEU A 160 5.82 -5.67 2.82
CA LEU A 160 5.71 -5.26 4.22
C LEU A 160 4.59 -6.04 4.93
N ALA A 161 4.68 -6.15 6.25
CA ALA A 161 3.69 -6.84 7.09
C ALA A 161 2.80 -5.89 7.88
N LEU A 162 3.25 -4.67 8.21
CA LEU A 162 2.54 -3.78 9.15
C LEU A 162 1.28 -3.10 8.59
N PHE A 163 1.28 -2.78 7.30
CA PHE A 163 0.20 -2.04 6.63
C PHE A 163 -0.65 -2.92 5.71
N VAL A 164 -0.58 -4.25 5.88
CA VAL A 164 -1.46 -5.19 5.17
C VAL A 164 -2.90 -5.01 5.64
N SER A 165 -3.85 -5.23 4.75
CA SER A 165 -5.27 -5.04 5.07
C SER A 165 -5.81 -6.02 6.11
N SER A 166 -5.18 -7.19 6.28
CA SER A 166 -5.73 -8.22 7.14
C SER A 166 -5.40 -8.04 8.61
N PHE A 167 -6.43 -7.98 9.47
CA PHE A 167 -6.21 -7.79 10.91
C PHE A 167 -5.47 -8.98 11.54
N GLN A 168 -5.83 -10.20 11.16
CA GLN A 168 -5.19 -11.41 11.67
C GLN A 168 -3.71 -11.48 11.29
N LYS A 169 -3.36 -11.13 10.04
CA LYS A 169 -1.97 -11.18 9.57
C LYS A 169 -1.08 -10.16 10.26
N VAL A 170 -1.62 -8.98 10.57
CA VAL A 170 -0.86 -7.85 11.12
C VAL A 170 -0.70 -7.93 12.65
N LYS A 171 -1.56 -8.69 13.35
CA LYS A 171 -1.62 -8.72 14.83
C LYS A 171 -0.25 -8.97 15.47
N ARG A 172 0.41 -10.08 15.10
CA ARG A 172 1.73 -10.45 15.67
C ARG A 172 2.77 -9.36 15.46
N THR A 173 2.86 -8.83 14.25
CA THR A 173 3.82 -7.77 13.90
C THR A 173 3.57 -6.48 14.69
N ARG A 174 2.31 -6.12 14.95
CA ARG A 174 1.96 -4.98 15.81
C ARG A 174 2.27 -5.21 17.28
N ASP A 175 2.04 -6.43 17.78
CA ASP A 175 2.37 -6.78 19.16
C ASP A 175 3.89 -6.68 19.39
N SER A 176 4.71 -7.17 18.44
CA SER A 176 6.18 -7.00 18.48
C SER A 176 6.60 -5.53 18.38
N LEU A 177 5.97 -4.75 17.48
CA LEU A 177 6.25 -3.32 17.34
C LEU A 177 5.92 -2.55 18.63
N LYS A 178 4.84 -2.91 19.33
CA LYS A 178 4.47 -2.28 20.61
C LYS A 178 5.57 -2.47 21.65
N ILE A 179 6.09 -3.69 21.78
CA ILE A 179 7.18 -4.00 22.71
C ILE A 179 8.41 -3.15 22.36
N PHE A 180 8.81 -3.15 21.09
CA PHE A 180 9.93 -2.36 20.59
C PHE A 180 9.79 -0.85 20.90
N LEU A 181 8.63 -0.26 20.61
CA LEU A 181 8.41 1.16 20.86
C LEU A 181 8.42 1.49 22.35
N ASN A 182 7.84 0.63 23.19
CA ASN A 182 7.86 0.82 24.64
C ASN A 182 9.29 0.86 25.19
N GLU A 183 10.15 -0.07 24.76
CA GLU A 183 11.55 -0.09 25.18
C GLU A 183 12.33 1.13 24.72
N ARG A 184 12.09 1.60 23.48
CA ARG A 184 12.74 2.81 22.96
C ARG A 184 12.30 4.07 23.71
N LEU A 185 11.04 4.14 24.10
CA LEU A 185 10.50 5.26 24.87
C LEU A 185 10.99 5.25 26.32
N THR A 186 11.22 4.09 26.94
CA THR A 186 11.70 4.02 28.33
C THR A 186 13.20 4.31 28.46
N VAL A 187 14.02 3.90 27.48
CA VAL A 187 15.49 4.07 27.52
C VAL A 187 15.94 5.47 27.04
N GLY A 188 15.13 6.15 26.22
CA GLY A 188 15.53 7.39 25.51
C GLY A 188 15.08 8.72 26.12
N THR A 189 14.40 8.75 27.26
CA THR A 189 13.62 9.94 27.67
C THR A 189 14.45 11.20 28.00
N GLY A 190 15.72 11.07 28.38
CA GLY A 190 16.58 12.21 28.69
C GLY A 190 17.41 12.73 27.50
N GLN A 191 18.39 11.93 27.05
CA GLN A 191 19.49 12.44 26.22
C GLN A 191 19.19 12.52 24.71
N SER A 192 18.29 11.68 24.17
CA SER A 192 17.93 11.73 22.74
C SER A 192 16.93 12.84 22.44
N SER A 193 16.07 13.20 23.40
CA SER A 193 15.13 14.33 23.30
C SER A 193 15.85 15.65 23.04
N PHE A 194 16.94 15.93 23.75
CA PHE A 194 17.75 17.15 23.53
C PHE A 194 18.43 17.15 22.15
N LYS A 195 18.98 16.01 21.69
CA LYS A 195 19.56 15.91 20.34
C LYS A 195 18.52 16.13 19.24
N ILE A 196 17.29 15.63 19.44
CA ILE A 196 16.17 15.88 18.52
C ILE A 196 15.86 17.38 18.49
N ILE A 197 15.75 18.01 19.66
CA ILE A 197 15.47 19.45 19.77
C ILE A 197 16.58 20.27 19.10
N ASP A 198 17.86 20.00 19.39
CA ASP A 198 19.00 20.69 18.78
C ASP A 198 19.05 20.49 17.26
N ALA A 199 18.82 19.28 16.77
CA ALA A 199 18.78 19.00 15.32
C ALA A 199 17.64 19.76 14.63
N VAL A 200 16.50 19.91 15.30
CA VAL A 200 15.36 20.67 14.80
C VAL A 200 15.63 22.17 14.86
N LEU A 201 16.15 22.70 15.98
CA LEU A 201 16.51 24.13 16.15
C LEU A 201 17.55 24.58 15.13
N ASN A 202 18.65 23.82 14.96
CA ASN A 202 19.68 24.12 13.96
C ASN A 202 19.12 24.17 12.52
N ARG A 203 18.08 23.39 12.23
CA ARG A 203 17.38 23.44 10.94
C ARG A 203 16.37 24.59 10.87
N ILE A 204 15.71 24.95 11.97
CA ILE A 204 14.84 26.14 12.02
C ILE A 204 15.63 27.39 11.65
N ASP A 205 16.84 27.55 12.18
CA ASP A 205 17.69 28.71 11.88
C ASP A 205 17.98 28.84 10.37
N SER A 206 17.99 27.71 9.65
CA SER A 206 18.14 27.68 8.18
C SER A 206 16.82 27.90 7.41
N ILE A 207 15.66 27.66 8.03
CA ILE A 207 14.32 27.77 7.42
C ILE A 207 13.66 29.12 7.76
N MET A 208 14.07 29.78 8.85
CA MET A 208 13.60 31.12 9.20
C MET A 208 14.12 32.15 8.20
N SER A 209 13.26 32.51 7.24
CA SER A 209 13.42 33.77 6.50
C SER A 209 12.61 34.86 7.19
N LYS A 210 13.29 35.82 7.83
CA LYS A 210 12.74 37.14 8.24
C LYS A 210 11.33 37.09 8.84
N ASP A 211 11.25 36.67 10.10
CA ASP A 211 10.09 36.80 11.01
C ASP A 211 8.89 35.85 10.77
N PHE A 212 8.91 34.99 9.76
CA PHE A 212 7.81 34.02 9.52
C PHE A 212 8.32 32.59 9.33
N MET A 213 7.63 31.64 9.94
CA MET A 213 7.90 30.20 9.86
C MET A 213 6.73 29.48 9.20
N ASP A 214 6.98 28.72 8.12
CA ASP A 214 5.95 27.82 7.57
C ASP A 214 5.74 26.64 8.53
N THR A 215 4.61 26.66 9.25
CA THR A 215 4.23 25.62 10.21
C THR A 215 4.18 24.24 9.58
N ARG A 216 3.87 24.13 8.29
CA ARG A 216 3.78 22.84 7.59
C ARG A 216 5.16 22.23 7.36
N SER A 217 6.10 22.99 6.81
CA SER A 217 7.48 22.55 6.64
C SER A 217 8.11 22.24 8.01
N PHE A 218 7.91 23.14 8.98
CA PHE A 218 8.44 22.95 10.33
C PHE A 218 7.92 21.66 10.99
N SER A 219 6.61 21.44 10.99
CA SER A 219 6.02 20.26 11.62
C SER A 219 6.44 18.96 10.93
N GLN A 220 6.65 18.99 9.62
CA GLN A 220 7.17 17.87 8.86
C GLN A 220 8.61 17.53 9.27
N HIS A 221 9.51 18.51 9.33
CA HIS A 221 10.89 18.30 9.76
C HIS A 221 10.97 17.81 11.21
N MET A 222 10.13 18.35 12.09
CA MET A 222 10.05 17.90 13.48
C MET A 222 9.58 16.45 13.57
N ALA A 223 8.51 16.10 12.86
CA ALA A 223 8.01 14.72 12.80
C ALA A 223 9.04 13.75 12.19
N PHE A 224 9.73 14.16 11.13
CA PHE A 224 10.80 13.37 10.51
C PHE A 224 11.92 13.06 11.50
N ASN A 225 12.41 14.04 12.23
CA ASN A 225 13.48 13.84 13.21
C ASN A 225 13.04 12.95 14.39
N ILE A 226 11.85 13.21 14.96
CA ILE A 226 11.31 12.41 16.09
C ILE A 226 11.17 10.95 15.69
N ILE A 227 10.49 10.68 14.57
CA ILE A 227 10.20 9.31 14.12
C ILE A 227 11.49 8.60 13.70
N SER A 228 12.39 9.28 12.99
CA SER A 228 13.66 8.70 12.55
C SER A 228 14.56 8.36 13.74
N ALA A 229 14.73 9.28 14.69
CA ALA A 229 15.52 9.04 15.90
C ALA A 229 14.94 7.90 16.75
N THR A 230 13.60 7.82 16.86
CA THR A 230 12.94 6.74 17.59
C THR A 230 13.18 5.37 16.94
N LEU A 231 13.11 5.28 15.61
CA LEU A 231 13.23 4.01 14.89
C LEU A 231 14.70 3.59 14.67
N LEU A 232 15.59 4.54 14.41
CA LEU A 232 16.95 4.30 13.93
C LEU A 232 18.03 4.69 14.95
N GLY A 233 17.66 5.38 16.03
CA GLY A 233 18.59 5.85 17.06
C GLY A 233 19.47 7.00 16.59
N ASP A 234 20.50 7.30 17.39
CA ASP A 234 21.40 8.44 17.19
C ASP A 234 22.17 8.39 15.85
N ALA A 235 22.33 7.20 15.26
CA ALA A 235 22.98 6.98 13.96
C ALA A 235 22.41 7.83 12.82
N PHE A 236 21.14 8.17 12.96
CA PHE A 236 20.39 8.98 12.02
C PHE A 236 20.90 10.43 11.96
N PHE A 237 21.28 11.05 13.09
CA PHE A 237 21.71 12.45 13.10
C PHE A 237 23.01 12.67 12.34
N ASP A 238 23.93 11.69 12.39
CA ASP A 238 25.19 11.76 11.66
C ASP A 238 25.07 11.29 10.19
N TRP A 239 23.87 11.01 9.70
CA TRP A 239 23.67 10.43 8.36
C TRP A 239 23.57 11.52 7.29
N SER A 240 24.58 11.58 6.43
CA SER A 240 24.71 12.56 5.35
C SER A 240 23.50 12.62 4.42
N ASP A 241 22.81 11.50 4.19
CA ASP A 241 21.72 11.44 3.23
C ASP A 241 20.34 11.72 3.87
N ALA A 242 20.29 12.09 5.16
CA ALA A 242 19.03 12.28 5.88
C ALA A 242 18.11 13.33 5.23
N ALA A 243 18.66 14.44 4.73
CA ALA A 243 17.89 15.47 4.03
C ALA A 243 17.31 14.95 2.70
N ALA A 244 18.15 14.31 1.88
CA ALA A 244 17.71 13.72 0.61
C ALA A 244 16.69 12.59 0.82
N TYR A 245 16.83 11.83 1.91
CA TYR A 245 15.89 10.80 2.30
C TYR A 245 14.53 11.37 2.69
N GLU A 246 14.50 12.46 3.47
CA GLU A 246 13.27 13.15 3.83
C GLU A 246 12.50 13.64 2.59
N GLU A 247 13.18 14.37 1.70
CA GLU A 247 12.57 14.89 0.47
C GLU A 247 11.99 13.77 -0.39
N LEU A 248 12.76 12.68 -0.55
CA LEU A 248 12.34 11.53 -1.34
C LEU A 248 11.13 10.83 -0.72
N LEU A 249 11.11 10.71 0.61
CA LEU A 249 10.00 10.13 1.36
C LEU A 249 8.71 10.94 1.15
N MET A 250 8.80 12.27 1.16
CA MET A 250 7.66 13.15 0.90
C MET A 250 7.16 13.09 -0.55
N LEU A 251 8.08 12.98 -1.52
CA LEU A 251 7.74 12.80 -2.93
C LEU A 251 6.99 11.48 -3.15
N VAL A 252 7.45 10.39 -2.54
CA VAL A 252 6.78 9.08 -2.61
C VAL A 252 5.41 9.13 -1.91
N ALA A 253 5.31 9.76 -0.74
CA ALA A 253 4.05 9.92 -0.01
C ALA A 253 2.98 10.65 -0.83
N LYS A 254 3.38 11.73 -1.52
CA LYS A 254 2.48 12.59 -2.30
C LYS A 254 1.71 11.84 -3.38
N ASP A 255 2.41 10.99 -4.15
CA ASP A 255 1.84 10.35 -5.34
C ASP A 255 1.38 8.90 -5.07
N GLY A 256 1.69 8.33 -3.91
CA GLY A 256 1.45 6.91 -3.62
C GLY A 256 -0.01 6.49 -3.72
N CYS A 257 -0.93 7.27 -3.15
CA CYS A 257 -2.38 6.99 -3.22
C CYS A 257 -2.90 7.04 -4.66
N PHE A 258 -2.42 8.00 -5.46
CA PHE A 258 -2.81 8.14 -6.85
C PHE A 258 -2.40 6.90 -7.67
N TRP A 259 -1.15 6.47 -7.55
CA TRP A 259 -0.68 5.29 -8.30
C TRP A 259 -1.30 3.98 -7.79
N ALA A 260 -1.60 3.88 -6.50
CA ALA A 260 -2.26 2.72 -5.91
C ALA A 260 -3.76 2.61 -6.24
N SER A 261 -4.38 3.69 -6.76
CA SER A 261 -5.76 3.68 -7.22
C SER A 261 -5.96 2.82 -8.48
N TYR A 262 -4.91 2.63 -9.28
CA TYR A 262 -4.93 1.77 -10.45
C TYR A 262 -5.02 0.30 -10.04
N THR A 263 -6.02 -0.42 -10.54
CA THR A 263 -6.13 -1.87 -10.35
C THR A 263 -4.94 -2.62 -10.98
N ILE A 264 -4.52 -2.17 -12.17
CA ILE A 264 -3.35 -2.68 -12.87
C ILE A 264 -2.35 -1.52 -12.95
N PRO A 265 -1.14 -1.66 -12.37
CA PRO A 265 -0.18 -0.58 -12.38
C PRO A 265 0.18 -0.16 -13.82
N PRO A 266 0.10 1.14 -14.16
CA PRO A 266 0.25 1.61 -15.53
C PRO A 266 1.72 1.69 -15.94
N PHE A 267 2.39 0.54 -16.07
CA PHE A 267 3.83 0.43 -16.38
C PHE A 267 4.23 1.07 -17.73
N TRP A 268 3.27 1.36 -18.60
CA TRP A 268 3.49 2.09 -19.85
C TRP A 268 3.57 3.61 -19.68
N ARG A 269 3.13 4.17 -18.54
CA ARG A 269 3.18 5.61 -18.29
C ARG A 269 4.57 6.04 -17.80
N PRO A 270 5.24 7.02 -18.46
CA PRO A 270 6.55 7.51 -18.03
C PRO A 270 6.57 8.03 -16.59
N SER A 271 5.51 8.71 -16.16
CA SER A 271 5.37 9.23 -14.79
C SER A 271 5.27 8.13 -13.74
N TYR A 272 4.65 6.98 -14.07
CA TYR A 272 4.61 5.83 -13.17
C TYR A 272 5.98 5.16 -13.05
N ARG A 273 6.71 5.03 -14.16
CA ARG A 273 8.10 4.52 -14.14
C ARG A 273 8.99 5.42 -13.28
N ARG A 274 8.86 6.75 -13.43
CA ARG A 274 9.56 7.72 -12.58
C ARG A 274 9.24 7.51 -11.11
N TYR A 275 7.96 7.34 -10.77
CA TYR A 275 7.54 7.04 -9.39
C TYR A 275 8.17 5.75 -8.86
N GLN A 276 8.19 4.66 -9.65
CA GLN A 276 8.87 3.42 -9.26
C GLN A 276 10.38 3.63 -9.02
N THR A 277 11.05 4.44 -9.83
CA THR A 277 12.46 4.81 -9.61
C THR A 277 12.64 5.56 -8.29
N LEU A 278 11.72 6.45 -7.91
CA LEU A 278 11.76 7.13 -6.61
C LEU A 278 11.59 6.12 -5.46
N CYS A 279 10.65 5.19 -5.55
CA CYS A 279 10.48 4.12 -4.54
C CYS A 279 11.74 3.25 -4.41
N ALA A 280 12.38 2.88 -5.53
CA ALA A 280 13.62 2.11 -5.52
C ALA A 280 14.78 2.87 -4.84
N LYS A 281 14.94 4.16 -5.14
CA LYS A 281 15.93 5.01 -4.46
C LYS A 281 15.64 5.13 -2.96
N LEU A 282 14.37 5.26 -2.58
CA LEU A 282 13.98 5.34 -1.17
C LEU A 282 14.32 4.04 -0.43
N LYS A 283 14.07 2.89 -1.06
CA LYS A 283 14.43 1.58 -0.52
C LYS A 283 15.95 1.47 -0.27
N ILE A 284 16.77 1.88 -1.24
CA ILE A 284 18.25 1.87 -1.12
C ILE A 284 18.72 2.72 0.07
N LEU A 285 18.19 3.94 0.21
CA LEU A 285 18.53 4.82 1.33
C LEU A 285 18.01 4.28 2.67
N THR A 286 16.85 3.62 2.69
CA THR A 286 16.34 2.98 3.90
C THR A 286 17.27 1.84 4.34
N GLU A 287 17.72 1.01 3.40
CA GLU A 287 18.67 -0.07 3.68
C GLU A 287 20.02 0.48 4.17
N SER A 288 20.48 1.61 3.63
CA SER A 288 21.75 2.23 4.05
C SER A 288 21.69 2.74 5.50
N VAL A 289 20.59 3.38 5.91
CA VAL A 289 20.44 3.87 7.28
C VAL A 289 20.17 2.74 8.28
N ILE A 290 19.43 1.69 7.90
CA ILE A 290 19.25 0.48 8.73
C ILE A 290 20.61 -0.17 8.98
N ARG A 291 21.45 -0.29 7.94
CA ARG A 291 22.79 -0.86 8.08
C ARG A 291 23.65 0.00 9.00
N LYS A 292 23.63 1.32 8.85
CA LYS A 292 24.38 2.25 9.72
C LYS A 292 23.95 2.14 11.19
N SER A 293 22.65 2.07 11.46
CA SER A 293 22.13 1.93 12.82
C SER A 293 22.50 0.60 13.46
N ARG A 294 22.49 -0.50 12.69
CA ARG A 294 22.98 -1.81 13.16
C ARG A 294 24.44 -1.76 13.58
N TYR A 295 25.32 -1.17 12.75
CA TYR A 295 26.75 -1.09 13.07
C TYR A 295 27.02 -0.32 14.36
N GLN A 296 26.38 0.83 14.55
CA GLN A 296 26.59 1.64 15.76
C GLN A 296 26.01 0.97 17.02
N ASN A 297 24.84 0.32 16.94
CA ASN A 297 24.30 -0.45 18.06
C ASN A 297 25.22 -1.65 18.40
N SER A 298 25.77 -2.32 17.39
CA SER A 298 26.71 -3.43 17.61
C SER A 298 28.04 -3.00 18.23
N SER A 299 28.56 -1.81 17.87
CA SER A 299 29.77 -1.26 18.49
C SER A 299 29.54 -0.82 19.93
N LEU A 300 28.34 -0.31 20.24
CA LEU A 300 27.95 0.07 21.60
C LEU A 300 27.90 -1.17 22.52
N HIS A 301 27.25 -2.25 22.06
CA HIS A 301 27.21 -3.53 22.79
C HIS A 301 28.58 -4.18 22.97
N HIS A 302 29.51 -3.99 22.02
CA HIS A 302 30.87 -4.53 22.12
C HIS A 302 31.75 -3.75 23.13
N PHE A 303 31.43 -2.48 23.40
CA PHE A 303 32.04 -1.70 24.48
C PHE A 303 31.46 -2.07 25.85
N ASP A 304 30.14 -2.25 25.97
CA ASP A 304 29.48 -2.66 27.22
C ASP A 304 29.85 -4.10 27.66
N GLN A 305 30.09 -5.01 26.71
CA GLN A 305 30.54 -6.38 27.02
C GLN A 305 31.97 -6.46 27.56
N ARG A 306 32.80 -5.42 27.39
CA ARG A 306 34.16 -5.41 27.95
C ARG A 306 34.19 -5.06 29.44
N SER A 307 33.09 -4.53 29.99
CA SER A 307 32.98 -4.15 31.41
C SER A 307 32.22 -5.13 32.30
N CYS A 308 31.65 -6.23 31.78
CA CYS A 308 30.92 -7.20 32.59
C CYS A 308 31.16 -8.65 32.10
N GLN A 309 32.35 -9.19 32.37
CA GLN A 309 32.55 -10.64 32.37
C GLN A 309 32.19 -11.22 33.75
N LYS A 310 30.95 -11.72 33.88
CA LYS A 310 30.58 -12.95 34.61
C LYS A 310 29.06 -13.11 34.67
N SER A 311 28.53 -13.95 33.80
CA SER A 311 27.58 -15.03 34.15
C SER A 311 27.12 -15.69 32.86
N GLU A 312 27.36 -16.99 32.73
CA GLU A 312 26.60 -17.83 31.80
C GLU A 312 25.12 -17.71 32.13
N GLY A 313 24.32 -17.41 31.11
CA GLY A 313 22.88 -17.21 31.22
C GLY A 313 22.39 -16.55 29.95
N THR A 314 21.48 -17.22 29.25
CA THR A 314 20.83 -16.79 28.00
C THR A 314 20.50 -15.30 28.01
N ASP A 315 21.28 -14.53 27.25
CA ASP A 315 21.30 -13.07 27.26
C ASP A 315 19.96 -12.49 26.70
N PRO A 316 19.15 -11.76 27.49
CA PRO A 316 17.87 -11.20 27.04
C PRO A 316 18.03 -9.94 26.17
N HIS A 317 19.24 -9.37 26.08
CA HIS A 317 19.49 -8.03 25.53
C HIS A 317 19.86 -8.00 24.04
N ARG A 318 19.46 -9.02 23.28
CA ARG A 318 19.65 -9.05 21.81
C ARG A 318 18.67 -8.05 21.16
N SER A 319 19.19 -7.10 20.38
CA SER A 319 18.45 -5.94 19.86
C SER A 319 17.05 -6.28 19.37
N VAL A 320 16.02 -5.54 19.76
CA VAL A 320 14.64 -5.89 19.45
C VAL A 320 14.29 -5.76 17.96
N LEU A 321 15.14 -5.11 17.17
CA LEU A 321 15.13 -5.22 15.71
C LEU A 321 15.36 -6.67 15.25
N ASP A 322 16.27 -7.41 15.89
CA ASP A 322 16.50 -8.85 15.68
C ASP A 322 15.32 -9.71 16.19
N ASN A 323 14.62 -9.30 17.26
CA ASN A 323 13.43 -9.99 17.74
C ASN A 323 12.21 -9.77 16.82
N MET A 324 12.07 -8.58 16.23
CA MET A 324 11.11 -8.32 15.15
C MET A 324 11.40 -9.18 13.91
N MET A 325 12.68 -9.48 13.66
CA MET A 325 13.15 -10.40 12.61
C MET A 325 12.90 -11.89 12.94
N ARG A 326 13.04 -12.33 14.20
CA ARG A 326 12.90 -13.75 14.58
C ARG A 326 11.50 -14.20 14.97
N SER A 327 10.60 -13.30 15.37
CA SER A 327 9.23 -13.65 15.80
C SER A 327 8.38 -14.33 14.71
N HIS A 328 8.83 -14.30 13.45
CA HIS A 328 8.20 -15.02 12.34
C HIS A 328 8.61 -16.50 12.18
N CYS A 329 9.54 -17.04 12.99
CA CYS A 329 10.05 -18.41 12.81
C CYS A 329 9.15 -19.56 13.25
N LEU A 330 7.88 -19.33 13.59
CA LEU A 330 6.92 -20.42 13.86
C LEU A 330 5.69 -20.34 12.94
N HIS A 331 5.91 -20.25 11.64
CA HIS A 331 5.07 -20.88 10.61
C HIS A 331 5.74 -20.85 9.23
N GLY A 332 6.28 -22.00 8.81
CA GLY A 332 6.63 -22.31 7.42
C GLY A 332 8.11 -22.13 7.09
N ALA A 333 8.84 -23.24 7.09
CA ALA A 333 10.23 -23.42 6.67
C ALA A 333 10.48 -23.15 5.16
N ALA A 334 9.94 -22.06 4.60
CA ALA A 334 9.99 -21.78 3.16
C ALA A 334 10.32 -20.32 2.79
N LYS A 335 10.56 -19.41 3.75
CA LYS A 335 10.94 -18.01 3.46
C LYS A 335 12.40 -17.78 3.83
N GLY A 336 13.28 -17.75 2.84
CA GLY A 336 14.72 -17.53 3.04
C GLY A 336 15.10 -16.15 3.61
N PRO A 337 16.38 -15.95 3.99
CA PRO A 337 16.88 -14.74 4.68
C PRO A 337 16.61 -13.42 3.93
N LEU A 338 16.74 -13.43 2.60
CA LEU A 338 16.49 -12.28 1.73
C LEU A 338 15.05 -11.74 1.82
N ASN A 339 14.09 -12.62 2.13
CA ASN A 339 12.68 -12.28 2.22
C ASN A 339 12.33 -11.52 3.51
N LEU A 340 13.18 -11.63 4.53
CA LEU A 340 13.01 -11.00 5.84
C LEU A 340 13.60 -9.59 5.87
N GLU A 341 14.75 -9.39 5.23
CA GLU A 341 15.37 -8.07 5.11
C GLU A 341 14.52 -7.11 4.27
N GLU A 342 13.98 -7.60 3.15
CA GLU A 342 13.06 -6.81 2.33
C GLU A 342 11.81 -6.41 3.12
N GLU A 343 11.24 -7.34 3.88
CA GLU A 343 10.04 -7.09 4.70
C GLU A 343 10.32 -6.11 5.84
N THR A 344 11.53 -6.15 6.42
CA THR A 344 11.98 -5.22 7.46
C THR A 344 12.14 -3.81 6.89
N CYS A 345 12.81 -3.68 5.75
CA CYS A 345 12.97 -2.42 5.04
C CYS A 345 11.59 -1.80 4.70
N GLY A 346 10.69 -2.59 4.12
CA GLY A 346 9.34 -2.13 3.80
C GLY A 346 8.51 -1.72 5.03
N ASN A 347 8.67 -2.43 6.15
CA ASN A 347 8.03 -2.06 7.42
C ASN A 347 8.55 -0.72 7.96
N ILE A 348 9.86 -0.47 7.93
CA ILE A 348 10.46 0.80 8.38
C ILE A 348 10.02 1.94 7.47
N MET A 349 10.11 1.78 6.14
CA MET A 349 9.61 2.77 5.18
C MET A 349 8.13 3.12 5.44
N GLY A 350 7.29 2.09 5.65
CA GLY A 350 5.87 2.29 5.93
C GLY A 350 5.63 3.03 7.23
N LEU A 351 6.38 2.70 8.29
CA LEU A 351 6.30 3.40 9.58
C LEU A 351 6.71 4.86 9.47
N MET A 352 7.79 5.14 8.73
CA MET A 352 8.24 6.51 8.48
C MET A 352 7.20 7.28 7.68
N LEU A 353 6.76 6.77 6.53
CA LEU A 353 5.73 7.41 5.69
C LEU A 353 4.46 7.73 6.48
N HIS A 354 3.93 6.74 7.22
CA HIS A 354 2.71 6.93 7.99
C HIS A 354 2.94 7.87 9.20
N GLY A 355 3.94 7.56 10.01
CA GLY A 355 4.21 8.25 11.27
C GLY A 355 4.59 9.71 11.09
N ILE A 356 5.36 10.04 10.05
CA ILE A 356 5.73 11.42 9.73
C ILE A 356 4.49 12.19 9.29
N SER A 357 3.70 11.65 8.36
CA SER A 357 2.49 12.31 7.87
C SER A 357 1.48 12.60 9.00
N THR A 358 1.25 11.63 9.90
CA THR A 358 0.31 11.82 11.02
C THR A 358 0.85 12.78 12.06
N SER A 359 2.13 12.67 12.43
CA SER A 359 2.73 13.49 13.49
C SER A 359 2.94 14.92 13.03
N ALA A 360 3.33 15.16 11.78
CA ALA A 360 3.46 16.50 11.21
C ALA A 360 2.13 17.23 11.20
N ASN A 361 1.03 16.54 10.85
CA ASN A 361 -0.30 17.13 10.90
C ASN A 361 -0.72 17.43 12.35
N LEU A 362 -0.41 16.55 13.30
CA LEU A 362 -0.70 16.80 14.72
C LEU A 362 0.07 18.00 15.26
N ILE A 363 1.39 18.04 15.08
CA ILE A 363 2.27 19.13 15.52
C ILE A 363 1.81 20.44 14.89
N GLY A 364 1.56 20.46 13.57
CA GLY A 364 1.12 21.68 12.89
C GLY A 364 -0.22 22.20 13.40
N ASN A 365 -1.18 21.32 13.70
CA ASN A 365 -2.47 21.72 14.28
C ASN A 365 -2.33 22.24 15.72
N ILE A 366 -1.45 21.65 16.53
CA ILE A 366 -1.17 22.13 17.89
C ILE A 366 -0.58 23.55 17.81
N LEU A 367 0.46 23.75 17.00
CA LEU A 367 1.09 25.06 16.83
C LEU A 367 0.10 26.12 16.32
N THR A 368 -0.72 25.76 15.33
CA THR A 368 -1.76 26.66 14.81
C THR A 368 -2.75 27.06 15.90
N ARG A 369 -3.18 26.12 16.75
CA ARG A 369 -4.10 26.42 17.86
C ARG A 369 -3.44 27.28 18.93
N LEU A 370 -2.18 27.01 19.28
CA LEU A 370 -1.45 27.83 20.25
C LEU A 370 -1.33 29.28 19.77
N VAL A 371 -1.13 29.52 18.47
CA VAL A 371 -1.10 30.88 17.90
C VAL A 371 -2.48 31.54 17.93
N LEU A 372 -3.56 30.78 17.67
CA LEU A 372 -4.92 31.31 17.63
C LEU A 372 -5.53 31.57 19.03
N PHE A 373 -5.01 30.90 20.07
CA PHE A 373 -5.52 30.99 21.44
C PHE A 373 -4.37 31.26 22.43
N PRO A 374 -3.92 32.54 22.55
CA PRO A 374 -2.78 32.91 23.40
C PRO A 374 -2.94 32.54 24.88
N GLU A 375 -4.18 32.50 25.39
CA GLU A 375 -4.51 32.07 26.75
C GLU A 375 -3.98 30.67 27.08
N LEU A 376 -3.90 29.78 26.08
CA LEU A 376 -3.32 28.45 26.23
C LEU A 376 -1.79 28.50 26.36
N GLN A 377 -1.13 29.46 25.72
CA GLN A 377 0.33 29.63 25.84
C GLN A 377 0.72 30.09 27.25
N ASP A 378 -0.04 31.02 27.84
CA ASP A 378 0.22 31.51 29.20
C ASP A 378 -0.01 30.41 30.26
N GLN A 379 -0.99 29.54 30.04
CA GLN A 379 -1.29 28.40 30.91
C GLN A 379 -0.24 27.27 30.78
N ASP A 380 0.23 26.97 29.57
CA ASP A 380 1.28 25.97 29.34
C ASP A 380 2.66 26.48 29.80
N ALA A 381 2.98 27.75 29.59
CA ALA A 381 4.24 28.35 30.03
C ALA A 381 4.35 28.37 31.56
N SER A 382 3.27 28.74 32.25
CA SER A 382 3.22 28.67 33.72
C SER A 382 3.33 27.22 34.22
N SER A 383 2.61 26.28 33.62
CA SER A 383 2.68 24.85 33.99
C SER A 383 4.06 24.23 33.77
N THR A 384 4.74 24.59 32.68
CA THR A 384 6.11 24.10 32.38
C THR A 384 7.13 24.70 33.35
N CYS A 385 6.95 25.96 33.74
CA CYS A 385 7.78 26.62 34.75
C CYS A 385 7.59 26.05 36.16
N TYR A 386 6.44 25.42 36.44
CA TYR A 386 6.20 24.65 37.69
C TYR A 386 6.70 23.20 37.63
N CYS A 387 7.00 22.66 36.45
CA CYS A 387 7.49 21.29 36.27
C CYS A 387 9.02 21.19 36.09
N MET A 388 9.70 22.31 35.86
CA MET A 388 11.16 22.46 36.06
C MET A 388 11.45 22.87 37.50
#